data_AF-A0A0J1MML6-F1
#
_entry.id   AF-A0A0J1MML6-F1
#
_cell.length_a   1.000
_cell.length_b   1.000
_cell.length_c   1.000
_cell.angle_alpha   90.00
_cell.angle_beta   90.00
_cell.angle_gamma   90.00
#
_symmetry.space_group_name_H-M   'P 1'
#
loop_
_entity.id
_entity.type
_entity.pdbx_description
1 polymer ?
#
loop_
_entity_poly.entity_id
_entity_poly.type
_entity_poly.pdbx_seq_one_letter_code
_entity_poly.pdbx_strand_id
1 'polypeptide(L)'
;MSEKETFWLGIDCGGTYLKAGLYDAKGHEHGINRQSLQTASPLPGYAERDMHQLWQQCVATIAGLLARTGVCGDQIKGVGISAQGKGLFLLDKQDKPLGNAILSSDRRAMDIVQRWQQDGIPEQLYPVTSQTLWTGHPASLLRWVKENQPHRYAQIGCVMMGHDYLRWCLTGIKGCEESNISESNLYNMTSGQYDSRLTQWLGISEIDNALPPIVGSAEICGEITAQTAAITGLAAGTPVVGGLFDVVSTALCAGIEDEYTLNAVMGTWAVTSGIAHGLRDHEAHPYVYGRYVNDGQYIVHEASPTSSGNLEWFTAQWGELSFAEINQAVASLPKAGSELFFLPFLYGSNAGLEMTSGFYGMQAIHTRAHLLQAIYEGVVFSHMTHLNRMRERFTKAHTLRVTGGPAHSDIWMQMLADVSGLRIELPQIEETGCFGAALAARVGTGVYSNFSDAQHSLQHPVRTLLPDAAAQSSYQRKYRQYLDLITALQGYHARIKEHE
;
A
#
# COMPACT_ATOMS: atom_id res chain seq x y z
N MET A 1 22.58 12.70 36.60
CA MET A 1 22.57 12.94 35.13
C MET A 1 21.16 12.64 34.68
N SER A 2 20.44 13.58 34.05
CA SER A 2 19.15 13.21 33.48
C SER A 2 19.40 12.17 32.39
N GLU A 3 18.59 11.11 32.35
CA GLU A 3 18.61 10.18 31.22
C GLU A 3 18.44 11.00 29.95
N LYS A 4 19.34 10.83 28.98
CA LYS A 4 19.14 11.42 27.65
C LYS A 4 17.89 10.78 27.07
N GLU A 5 16.98 11.61 26.56
CA GLU A 5 15.80 11.13 25.85
C GLU A 5 16.22 10.24 24.68
N THR A 6 15.51 9.13 24.50
CA THR A 6 15.78 8.10 23.48
C THR A 6 14.73 8.13 22.39
N PHE A 7 15.16 7.84 21.16
CA PHE A 7 14.32 7.91 19.98
C PHE A 7 14.45 6.67 19.10
N TRP A 8 13.42 6.43 18.29
CA TRP A 8 13.40 5.44 17.23
C TRP A 8 13.18 6.13 15.90
N LEU A 9 13.94 5.70 14.90
CA LEU A 9 13.89 6.23 13.54
C LEU A 9 13.00 5.33 12.69
N GLY A 10 11.95 5.92 12.12
CA GLY A 10 11.16 5.29 11.08
C GLY A 10 11.49 5.89 9.72
N ILE A 11 11.79 5.07 8.73
CA ILE A 11 12.00 5.49 7.34
C ILE A 11 10.82 4.98 6.51
N ASP A 12 10.22 5.84 5.69
CA ASP A 12 9.16 5.47 4.75
C ASP A 12 9.61 5.76 3.31
N CYS A 13 9.84 4.70 2.53
CA CYS A 13 10.18 4.78 1.12
C CYS A 13 8.94 4.59 0.25
N GLY A 14 8.18 5.68 0.07
CA GLY A 14 7.00 5.70 -0.78
C GLY A 14 7.29 5.84 -2.28
N GLY A 15 6.21 6.00 -3.05
CA GLY A 15 6.28 6.21 -4.50
C GLY A 15 6.88 7.56 -4.89
N THR A 16 6.54 8.64 -4.18
CA THR A 16 6.92 10.02 -4.55
C THR A 16 7.92 10.65 -3.59
N TYR A 17 7.91 10.23 -2.32
CA TYR A 17 8.75 10.79 -1.28
C TYR A 17 9.42 9.69 -0.47
N LEU A 18 10.66 9.95 -0.05
CA LEU A 18 11.30 9.25 1.04
C LEU A 18 11.19 10.13 2.27
N LYS A 19 10.71 9.57 3.38
CA LYS A 19 10.50 10.28 4.63
C LYS A 19 11.26 9.59 5.74
N ALA A 20 11.68 10.37 6.73
CA ALA A 20 12.26 9.85 7.96
C ALA A 20 11.64 10.61 9.14
N GLY A 21 11.19 9.87 10.16
CA GLY A 21 10.56 10.39 11.37
C GLY A 21 11.27 9.91 12.63
N LEU A 22 11.40 10.81 13.61
CA LEU A 22 11.87 10.47 14.95
C LEU A 22 10.70 10.40 15.92
N TYR A 23 10.64 9.31 16.68
CA TYR A 23 9.59 9.08 17.66
C TYR A 23 10.20 8.71 19.01
N ASP A 24 9.65 9.26 20.10
CA ASP A 24 10.08 8.97 21.46
C ASP A 24 9.60 7.58 21.94
N ALA A 25 9.97 7.22 23.18
CA ALA A 25 9.57 5.95 23.80
C ALA A 25 8.08 5.85 24.12
N LYS A 26 7.29 6.91 23.90
CA LYS A 26 5.83 6.96 24.02
C LYS A 26 5.13 7.02 22.66
N GLY A 27 5.87 7.15 21.56
CA GLY A 27 5.36 7.28 20.21
C GLY A 27 5.05 8.71 19.79
N HIS A 28 5.45 9.73 20.54
CA HIS A 28 5.32 11.12 20.09
C HIS A 28 6.34 11.43 19.00
N GLU A 29 5.87 12.09 17.95
CA GLU A 29 6.73 12.56 16.87
C GLU A 29 7.56 13.77 17.32
N HIS A 30 8.87 13.67 17.15
CA HIS A 30 9.82 14.76 17.40
C HIS A 30 10.14 15.55 16.11
N GLY A 31 10.02 14.91 14.94
CA GLY A 31 10.04 15.60 13.67
C GLY A 31 10.16 14.67 12.46
N ILE A 32 9.78 15.19 11.29
CA ILE A 32 9.75 14.48 10.00
C ILE A 32 10.54 15.21 8.94
N ASN A 33 11.49 14.55 8.28
CA ASN A 33 12.18 15.09 7.12
C ASN A 33 11.77 14.31 5.88
N ARG A 34 11.77 14.97 4.71
CA ARG A 34 11.37 14.33 3.46
C ARG A 34 12.23 14.79 2.29
N GLN A 35 12.46 13.88 1.36
CA GLN A 35 13.10 14.13 0.07
C GLN A 35 12.22 13.61 -1.06
N SER A 36 12.20 14.33 -2.18
CA SER A 36 11.49 13.87 -3.38
C SER A 36 12.24 12.67 -3.97
N LEU A 37 11.51 11.63 -4.32
CA LEU A 37 12.01 10.51 -5.12
C LEU A 37 11.58 10.69 -6.57
N GLN A 38 12.52 10.53 -7.48
CA GLN A 38 12.22 10.51 -8.91
C GLN A 38 11.92 9.08 -9.35
N THR A 39 10.89 8.94 -10.17
CA THR A 39 10.59 7.71 -10.88
C THR A 39 10.94 7.94 -12.34
N ALA A 40 11.80 7.08 -12.88
CA ALA A 40 12.16 7.10 -14.28
C ALA A 40 11.15 6.28 -15.09
N SER A 41 10.62 6.86 -16.16
CA SER A 41 9.74 6.17 -17.11
C SER A 41 10.35 6.23 -18.50
N PRO A 42 11.36 5.38 -18.79
CA PRO A 42 12.09 5.43 -20.05
C PRO A 42 11.23 5.05 -21.26
N LEU A 43 10.18 4.26 -21.04
CA LEU A 43 9.21 3.80 -22.03
C LEU A 43 7.79 3.85 -21.46
N PRO A 44 6.75 3.89 -22.30
CA PRO A 44 5.37 3.76 -21.84
C PRO A 44 5.16 2.51 -20.98
N GLY A 45 4.55 2.68 -19.80
CA GLY A 45 4.30 1.60 -18.85
C GLY A 45 5.50 1.20 -17.99
N TYR A 46 6.68 1.79 -18.19
CA TYR A 46 7.86 1.52 -17.36
C TYR A 46 7.91 2.48 -16.17
N ALA A 47 8.26 1.96 -15.00
CA ALA A 47 8.48 2.70 -13.77
C ALA A 47 9.72 2.13 -13.06
N GLU A 48 10.81 2.90 -13.09
CA GLU A 48 12.12 2.51 -12.57
C GLU A 48 12.63 3.48 -11.52
N ARG A 49 13.55 2.99 -10.68
CA ARG A 49 14.25 3.80 -9.68
C ARG A 49 15.74 3.52 -9.69
N ASP A 50 16.54 4.57 -9.80
CA ASP A 50 17.98 4.47 -9.61
C ASP A 50 18.27 4.15 -8.14
N MET A 51 18.92 3.01 -7.91
CA MET A 51 19.19 2.48 -6.58
C MET A 51 20.27 3.30 -5.85
N HIS A 52 21.29 3.80 -6.55
CA HIS A 52 22.32 4.65 -5.95
C HIS A 52 21.75 6.00 -5.53
N GLN A 53 20.92 6.61 -6.37
CA GLN A 53 20.23 7.86 -6.04
C GLN A 53 19.26 7.66 -4.88
N LEU A 54 18.51 6.55 -4.85
CA LEU A 54 17.63 6.21 -3.73
C LEU A 54 18.41 6.14 -2.41
N TRP A 55 19.58 5.48 -2.40
CA TRP A 55 20.42 5.42 -1.21
C TRP A 55 20.91 6.81 -0.78
N GLN A 56 21.38 7.64 -1.72
CA GLN A 56 21.80 9.01 -1.43
C GLN A 56 20.66 9.84 -0.83
N GLN A 57 19.43 9.69 -1.33
CA GLN A 57 18.27 10.39 -0.77
C GLN A 57 17.91 9.88 0.63
N CYS A 58 18.05 8.58 0.89
CA CYS A 58 17.88 8.03 2.23
C CYS A 58 18.87 8.67 3.22
N VAL A 59 20.16 8.69 2.86
CA VAL A 59 21.22 9.33 3.67
C VAL A 59 20.92 10.80 3.93
N ALA A 60 20.58 11.56 2.89
CA ALA A 60 20.24 12.98 3.02
C ALA A 60 19.01 13.22 3.90
N THR A 61 18.01 12.33 3.83
CA THR A 61 16.79 12.43 4.65
C THR A 61 17.11 12.21 6.12
N ILE A 62 17.88 11.17 6.46
CA ILE A 62 18.29 10.86 7.83
C ILE A 62 19.18 11.98 8.39
N ALA A 63 20.23 12.35 7.67
CA ALA A 63 21.17 13.39 8.11
C ALA A 63 20.47 14.75 8.29
N GLY A 64 19.59 15.11 7.35
CA GLY A 64 18.80 16.34 7.45
C GLY A 64 17.82 16.33 8.63
N LEU A 65 17.25 15.17 8.99
CA LEU A 65 16.39 15.03 10.15
C LEU A 65 17.16 15.24 11.45
N LEU A 66 18.32 14.58 11.61
CA LEU A 66 19.16 14.72 12.80
C LEU A 66 19.68 16.16 12.94
N ALA A 67 20.14 16.77 11.84
CA ALA A 67 20.62 18.15 11.85
C ALA A 67 19.53 19.15 12.27
N ARG A 68 18.31 18.99 11.77
CA ARG A 68 17.20 19.91 12.06
C ARG A 68 16.63 19.74 13.46
N THR A 69 16.58 18.51 13.97
CA THR A 69 16.07 18.22 15.33
C THR A 69 17.12 18.44 16.41
N GLY A 70 18.41 18.39 16.06
CA GLY A 70 19.51 18.45 17.02
C GLY A 70 19.71 17.16 17.82
N VAL A 71 18.97 16.09 17.50
CA VAL A 71 19.11 14.78 18.14
C VAL A 71 20.43 14.14 17.73
N CYS A 72 21.21 13.69 18.71
CA CYS A 72 22.46 12.98 18.44
C CYS A 72 22.20 11.52 18.05
N GLY A 73 23.03 10.96 17.16
CA GLY A 73 22.92 9.57 16.73
C GLY A 73 22.97 8.54 17.87
N ASP A 74 23.60 8.86 19.01
CA ASP A 74 23.67 7.99 20.20
C ASP A 74 22.32 7.86 20.95
N GLN A 75 21.38 8.76 20.68
CA GLN A 75 20.02 8.74 21.22
C GLN A 75 19.08 7.86 20.40
N ILE A 76 19.45 7.49 19.16
CA ILE A 76 18.66 6.59 18.32
C ILE A 76 18.90 5.14 18.77
N LYS A 77 17.84 4.45 19.21
CA LYS A 77 17.95 3.09 19.78
C LYS A 77 17.53 1.99 18.81
N GLY A 78 16.87 2.33 17.73
CA GLY A 78 16.54 1.40 16.66
C GLY A 78 16.06 2.12 15.41
N VAL A 79 16.21 1.45 14.28
CA VAL A 79 15.75 1.92 12.97
C VAL A 79 14.81 0.88 12.37
N GLY A 80 13.67 1.33 11.85
CA GLY A 80 12.80 0.51 11.02
C GLY A 80 12.55 1.18 9.67
N ILE A 81 12.18 0.38 8.68
CA ILE A 81 11.89 0.85 7.32
C ILE A 81 10.52 0.32 6.90
N SER A 82 9.66 1.22 6.46
CA SER A 82 8.49 0.89 5.66
C SER A 82 8.75 1.30 4.21
N ALA A 83 8.22 0.54 3.25
CA ALA A 83 8.27 0.93 1.85
C ALA A 83 7.09 0.38 1.07
N GLN A 84 6.86 0.97 -0.10
CA GLN A 84 6.00 0.38 -1.11
C GLN A 84 6.35 -1.10 -1.35
N GLY A 85 5.32 -1.93 -1.43
CA GLY A 85 5.46 -3.36 -1.61
C GLY A 85 5.86 -3.77 -3.01
N LYS A 86 6.31 -5.03 -3.13
CA LYS A 86 6.56 -5.72 -4.40
C LYS A 86 7.64 -4.98 -5.21
N GLY A 87 7.56 -5.02 -6.55
CA GLY A 87 8.64 -4.54 -7.41
C GLY A 87 9.86 -5.47 -7.38
N LEU A 88 10.98 -5.03 -7.96
CA LEU A 88 12.17 -5.87 -8.10
C LEU A 88 13.44 -5.03 -7.95
N PHE A 89 14.18 -5.27 -6.86
CA PHE A 89 15.47 -4.66 -6.55
C PHE A 89 16.52 -5.77 -6.59
N LEU A 90 17.54 -5.61 -7.44
CA LEU A 90 18.50 -6.67 -7.74
C LEU A 90 19.90 -6.25 -7.33
N LEU A 91 20.59 -7.14 -6.64
CA LEU A 91 22.04 -7.08 -6.49
C LEU A 91 22.69 -8.11 -7.41
N ASP A 92 23.87 -7.80 -7.91
CA ASP A 92 24.70 -8.75 -8.64
C ASP A 92 25.39 -9.74 -7.69
N LYS A 93 26.14 -10.69 -8.26
CA LYS A 93 26.92 -11.69 -7.49
C LYS A 93 28.09 -11.09 -6.70
N GLN A 94 28.34 -9.78 -6.80
CA GLN A 94 29.35 -9.03 -6.05
C GLN A 94 28.71 -7.98 -5.13
N ASP A 95 27.41 -8.10 -4.87
CA ASP A 95 26.63 -7.23 -3.99
C ASP A 95 26.63 -5.77 -4.42
N LYS A 96 26.56 -5.52 -5.73
CA LYS A 96 26.34 -4.18 -6.30
C LYS A 96 24.95 -4.08 -6.92
N PRO A 97 24.31 -2.89 -6.91
CA PRO A 97 23.06 -2.67 -7.63
C PRO A 97 23.16 -3.11 -9.09
N LEU A 98 22.28 -4.03 -9.49
CA LEU A 98 22.28 -4.62 -10.82
C LEU A 98 21.27 -3.89 -11.70
N GLY A 99 21.61 -2.66 -12.08
CA GLY A 99 20.75 -1.74 -12.84
C GLY A 99 19.68 -1.05 -11.98
N ASN A 100 18.75 -0.35 -12.62
CA ASN A 100 17.63 0.29 -11.92
C ASN A 100 16.69 -0.74 -11.30
N ALA A 101 16.16 -0.44 -10.12
CA ALA A 101 15.04 -1.17 -9.56
C ALA A 101 13.79 -0.97 -10.42
N ILE A 102 12.96 -1.99 -10.51
CA ILE A 102 11.68 -1.94 -11.23
C ILE A 102 10.57 -1.82 -10.18
N LEU A 103 9.75 -0.76 -10.27
CA LEU A 103 8.73 -0.47 -9.28
C LEU A 103 7.48 -1.33 -9.50
N SER A 104 6.66 -1.49 -8.46
CA SER A 104 5.42 -2.26 -8.55
C SER A 104 4.41 -1.64 -9.52
N SER A 105 4.43 -0.31 -9.73
CA SER A 105 3.59 0.36 -10.73
C SER A 105 3.97 0.05 -12.19
N ASP A 106 5.04 -0.71 -12.43
CA ASP A 106 5.52 -1.06 -13.76
C ASP A 106 4.61 -2.10 -14.45
N ARG A 107 4.38 -1.92 -15.75
CA ARG A 107 3.49 -2.74 -16.58
C ARG A 107 4.24 -3.53 -17.66
N ARG A 108 5.58 -3.53 -17.69
CA ARG A 108 6.37 -4.19 -18.73
C ARG A 108 6.13 -5.69 -18.83
N ALA A 109 5.73 -6.33 -17.74
CA ALA A 109 5.45 -7.76 -17.68
C ALA A 109 4.00 -8.13 -18.10
N MET A 110 3.25 -7.22 -18.73
CA MET A 110 1.86 -7.47 -19.13
C MET A 110 1.70 -8.73 -20.00
N ASP A 111 2.53 -8.86 -21.04
CA ASP A 111 2.47 -10.00 -21.97
C ASP A 111 2.81 -11.34 -21.29
N ILE A 112 3.60 -11.32 -20.21
CA ILE A 112 3.91 -12.51 -19.41
C ILE A 112 2.69 -12.90 -18.59
N VAL A 113 2.08 -11.94 -17.89
CA VAL A 113 0.89 -12.19 -17.06
C VAL A 113 -0.27 -12.69 -17.93
N GLN A 114 -0.48 -12.12 -19.12
CA GLN A 114 -1.51 -12.58 -20.05
C GLN A 114 -1.28 -14.02 -20.52
N ARG A 115 -0.04 -14.38 -20.86
CA ARG A 115 0.30 -15.78 -21.20
C ARG A 115 0.05 -16.73 -20.03
N TRP A 116 0.50 -16.38 -18.83
CA TRP A 116 0.24 -17.17 -17.63
C TRP A 116 -1.24 -17.36 -17.32
N GLN A 117 -2.07 -16.33 -17.54
CA GLN A 117 -3.52 -16.45 -17.41
C GLN A 117 -4.10 -17.44 -18.44
N GLN A 118 -3.63 -17.42 -19.69
CA GLN A 118 -4.06 -18.36 -20.73
C GLN A 118 -3.61 -19.80 -20.43
N ASP A 119 -2.43 -19.95 -19.82
CA ASP A 119 -1.82 -21.24 -19.48
C ASP A 119 -2.36 -21.84 -18.17
N GLY A 120 -3.24 -21.14 -17.45
CA GLY A 120 -3.82 -21.62 -16.18
C GLY A 120 -2.85 -21.58 -14.98
N ILE A 121 -1.80 -20.75 -15.05
CA ILE A 121 -0.82 -20.60 -13.98
C ILE A 121 -1.42 -19.97 -12.70
N PRO A 122 -2.31 -18.96 -12.76
CA PRO A 122 -2.95 -18.42 -11.55
C PRO A 122 -3.66 -19.47 -10.70
N GLU A 123 -4.38 -20.41 -11.33
CA GLU A 123 -5.11 -21.50 -10.68
C GLU A 123 -4.15 -22.48 -9.98
N GLN A 124 -2.92 -22.59 -10.49
CA GLN A 124 -1.88 -23.41 -9.90
C GLN A 124 -1.17 -22.71 -8.72
N LEU A 125 -0.93 -21.39 -8.84
CA LEU A 125 -0.20 -20.61 -7.83
C LEU A 125 -1.05 -20.20 -6.64
N TYR A 126 -2.29 -19.78 -6.87
CA TYR A 126 -3.14 -19.20 -5.84
C TYR A 126 -3.35 -20.13 -4.62
N PRO A 127 -3.57 -21.46 -4.77
CA PRO A 127 -3.70 -22.37 -3.63
C PRO A 127 -2.45 -22.45 -2.73
N VAL A 128 -1.27 -22.09 -3.24
CA VAL A 128 0.00 -22.14 -2.49
C VAL A 128 0.39 -20.78 -1.94
N THR A 129 0.16 -19.72 -2.73
CA THR A 129 0.63 -18.37 -2.44
C THR A 129 -0.46 -17.49 -1.81
N SER A 130 -1.73 -17.78 -2.07
CA SER A 130 -2.87 -16.88 -1.80
C SER A 130 -2.67 -15.48 -2.40
N GLN A 131 -2.02 -15.43 -3.58
CA GLN A 131 -1.70 -14.22 -4.31
C GLN A 131 -2.24 -14.29 -5.74
N THR A 132 -2.90 -13.22 -6.20
CA THR A 132 -3.22 -13.06 -7.62
C THR A 132 -1.96 -12.71 -8.41
N LEU A 133 -1.86 -13.12 -9.68
CA LEU A 133 -0.75 -12.71 -10.55
C LEU A 133 -1.01 -11.35 -11.21
N TRP A 134 -0.02 -10.46 -11.15
CA TRP A 134 -0.04 -9.18 -11.87
C TRP A 134 1.38 -8.68 -12.20
N THR A 135 1.49 -7.57 -12.94
CA THR A 135 2.74 -7.16 -13.61
C THR A 135 3.85 -6.73 -12.67
N GLY A 136 3.51 -6.09 -11.54
CA GLY A 136 4.46 -5.54 -10.58
C GLY A 136 4.99 -6.54 -9.55
N HIS A 137 4.61 -7.82 -9.64
CA HIS A 137 5.14 -8.84 -8.74
C HIS A 137 6.61 -9.16 -9.05
N PRO A 138 7.45 -9.38 -8.01
CA PRO A 138 8.84 -9.83 -8.18
C PRO A 138 8.95 -11.01 -9.15
N ALA A 139 8.07 -12.02 -9.02
CA ALA A 139 8.01 -13.17 -9.93
C ALA A 139 7.80 -12.79 -11.41
N SER A 140 6.82 -11.94 -11.70
CA SER A 140 6.51 -11.48 -13.07
C SER A 140 7.66 -10.67 -13.66
N LEU A 141 8.26 -9.80 -12.85
CA LEU A 141 9.39 -8.95 -13.26
C LEU A 141 10.67 -9.77 -13.47
N LEU A 142 10.93 -10.79 -12.65
CA LEU A 142 12.04 -11.72 -12.84
C LEU A 142 11.91 -12.48 -14.16
N ARG A 143 10.70 -12.99 -14.46
CA ARG A 143 10.44 -13.65 -15.74
C ARG A 143 10.67 -12.70 -16.90
N TRP A 144 10.27 -11.43 -16.77
CA TRP A 144 10.52 -10.42 -17.79
C TRP A 144 12.01 -10.17 -18.01
N VAL A 145 12.78 -10.00 -16.93
CA VAL A 145 14.24 -9.80 -16.99
C VAL A 145 14.92 -11.02 -17.62
N LYS A 146 14.44 -12.24 -17.33
CA LYS A 146 14.95 -13.46 -17.98
C LYS A 146 14.78 -13.46 -19.49
N GLU A 147 13.59 -13.11 -19.98
CA GLU A 147 13.27 -13.13 -21.42
C GLU A 147 13.89 -11.95 -22.19
N ASN A 148 13.97 -10.77 -21.57
CA ASN A 148 14.32 -9.52 -22.27
C ASN A 148 15.73 -9.01 -21.95
N GLN A 149 16.31 -9.42 -20.82
CA GLN A 149 17.64 -8.99 -20.36
C GLN A 149 18.45 -10.19 -19.83
N PRO A 150 18.67 -11.26 -20.63
CA PRO A 150 19.25 -12.52 -20.17
C PRO A 150 20.65 -12.35 -19.55
N HIS A 151 21.46 -11.41 -20.06
CA HIS A 151 22.75 -11.08 -19.47
C HIS A 151 22.63 -10.49 -18.06
N ARG A 152 21.64 -9.63 -17.83
CA ARG A 152 21.35 -9.09 -16.49
C ARG A 152 20.83 -10.20 -15.58
N TYR A 153 19.89 -11.01 -16.06
CA TYR A 153 19.33 -12.13 -15.30
C TYR A 153 20.41 -13.10 -14.80
N ALA A 154 21.37 -13.45 -15.66
CA ALA A 154 22.46 -14.35 -15.31
C ALA A 154 23.42 -13.82 -14.22
N GLN A 155 23.40 -12.51 -13.97
CA GLN A 155 24.24 -11.85 -12.96
C GLN A 155 23.53 -11.64 -11.63
N ILE A 156 22.25 -11.97 -11.51
CA ILE A 156 21.51 -11.80 -10.25
C ILE A 156 22.18 -12.64 -9.16
N GLY A 157 22.57 -11.97 -8.08
CA GLY A 157 23.12 -12.55 -6.86
C GLY A 157 22.19 -12.41 -5.67
N CYS A 158 21.28 -11.43 -5.68
CA CYS A 158 20.24 -11.31 -4.67
C CYS A 158 18.97 -10.64 -5.21
N VAL A 159 17.81 -11.16 -4.82
CA VAL A 159 16.49 -10.57 -5.10
C VAL A 159 15.94 -9.93 -3.84
N MET A 160 15.55 -8.66 -3.94
CA MET A 160 15.07 -7.84 -2.84
C MET A 160 13.88 -6.97 -3.28
N MET A 161 13.24 -6.32 -2.30
CA MET A 161 12.30 -5.22 -2.50
C MET A 161 12.85 -3.92 -1.88
N GLY A 162 12.08 -2.83 -1.98
CA GLY A 162 12.60 -1.48 -1.69
C GLY A 162 13.15 -1.28 -0.28
N HIS A 163 12.41 -1.73 0.74
CA HIS A 163 12.85 -1.64 2.14
C HIS A 163 14.04 -2.58 2.43
N ASP A 164 14.06 -3.79 1.84
CA ASP A 164 15.19 -4.72 1.97
C ASP A 164 16.48 -4.14 1.41
N TYR A 165 16.41 -3.49 0.25
CA TYR A 165 17.56 -2.83 -0.36
C TYR A 165 18.11 -1.71 0.53
N LEU A 166 17.23 -0.84 1.06
CA LEU A 166 17.64 0.23 1.97
C LEU A 166 18.22 -0.32 3.28
N ARG A 167 17.63 -1.38 3.83
CA ARG A 167 18.16 -2.07 5.01
C ARG A 167 19.55 -2.63 4.74
N TRP A 168 19.74 -3.31 3.61
CA TRP A 168 21.05 -3.81 3.19
C TRP A 168 22.06 -2.66 3.00
N CYS A 169 21.67 -1.51 2.46
CA CYS A 169 22.57 -0.34 2.41
C CYS A 169 22.97 0.16 3.80
N LEU A 170 22.07 0.11 4.77
CA LEU A 170 22.34 0.53 6.14
C LEU A 170 23.27 -0.45 6.88
N THR A 171 23.06 -1.76 6.70
CA THR A 171 23.64 -2.82 7.55
C THR A 171 24.63 -3.76 6.87
N GLY A 172 24.60 -3.85 5.55
CA GLY A 172 25.32 -4.86 4.76
C GLY A 172 24.75 -6.28 4.86
N ILE A 173 23.65 -6.48 5.61
CA ILE A 173 23.03 -7.79 5.83
C ILE A 173 21.86 -8.00 4.87
N LYS A 174 21.84 -9.15 4.19
CA LYS A 174 20.76 -9.53 3.27
C LYS A 174 19.63 -10.22 4.02
N GLY A 175 18.41 -9.85 3.69
CA GLY A 175 17.18 -10.51 4.13
C GLY A 175 16.02 -10.04 3.26
N CYS A 176 14.90 -10.75 3.31
CA CYS A 176 13.62 -10.30 2.76
C CYS A 176 12.59 -10.31 3.89
N GLU A 177 11.98 -9.17 4.17
CA GLU A 177 10.99 -9.09 5.25
C GLU A 177 9.69 -9.81 4.88
N GLU A 178 9.15 -10.55 5.84
CA GLU A 178 8.06 -11.51 5.65
C GLU A 178 6.77 -10.89 5.10
N SER A 179 6.36 -9.73 5.64
CA SER A 179 5.11 -9.09 5.24
C SER A 179 5.09 -8.70 3.76
N ASN A 180 6.25 -8.35 3.19
CA ASN A 180 6.36 -8.02 1.77
C ASN A 180 6.64 -9.25 0.89
N ILE A 181 7.57 -10.13 1.30
CA ILE A 181 7.96 -11.30 0.48
C ILE A 181 6.82 -12.32 0.39
N SER A 182 5.93 -12.37 1.37
CA SER A 182 4.71 -13.20 1.32
C SER A 182 3.80 -12.83 0.15
N GLU A 183 3.89 -11.60 -0.37
CA GLU A 183 3.12 -11.12 -1.52
C GLU A 183 3.91 -11.11 -2.85
N SER A 184 4.96 -11.93 -2.96
CA SER A 184 5.86 -11.94 -4.11
C SER A 184 5.52 -12.94 -5.23
N ASN A 185 4.62 -13.90 -4.95
CA ASN A 185 4.46 -15.17 -5.68
C ASN A 185 5.67 -16.11 -5.63
N LEU A 186 6.60 -15.92 -4.68
CA LEU A 186 7.74 -16.81 -4.42
C LEU A 186 7.66 -17.49 -3.05
N TYR A 187 6.63 -17.16 -2.27
CA TYR A 187 6.45 -17.57 -0.87
C TYR A 187 5.24 -18.50 -0.77
N ASN A 188 5.41 -19.60 -0.03
CA ASN A 188 4.33 -20.55 0.27
C ASN A 188 3.67 -20.15 1.59
N MET A 189 2.38 -19.81 1.51
CA MET A 189 1.63 -19.22 2.60
C MET A 189 1.42 -20.20 3.77
N THR A 190 1.43 -21.50 3.49
CA THR A 190 1.25 -22.56 4.49
C THR A 190 2.56 -22.89 5.21
N SER A 191 3.65 -23.09 4.47
CA SER A 191 4.95 -23.43 5.08
C SER A 191 5.69 -22.24 5.67
N GLY A 192 5.36 -21.03 5.21
CA GLY A 192 6.02 -19.80 5.61
C GLY A 192 7.44 -19.65 5.06
N GLN A 193 7.73 -20.26 3.91
CA GLN A 193 9.06 -20.34 3.32
C GLN A 193 8.98 -20.16 1.80
N TYR A 194 10.14 -19.94 1.16
CA TYR A 194 10.25 -20.08 -0.28
C TYR A 194 9.89 -21.51 -0.74
N ASP A 195 9.37 -21.62 -1.95
CA ASP A 195 8.99 -22.92 -2.53
C ASP A 195 9.43 -23.00 -3.99
N SER A 196 10.39 -23.87 -4.27
CA SER A 196 11.01 -24.02 -5.60
C SER A 196 10.03 -24.50 -6.67
N ARG A 197 8.86 -25.05 -6.28
CA ARG A 197 7.79 -25.36 -7.23
C ARG A 197 7.25 -24.09 -7.86
N LEU A 198 7.17 -23.00 -7.10
CA LEU A 198 6.68 -21.71 -7.59
C LEU A 198 7.60 -21.19 -8.70
N THR A 199 8.91 -21.15 -8.45
CA THR A 199 9.89 -20.70 -9.44
C THR A 199 9.94 -21.63 -10.65
N GLN A 200 9.73 -22.94 -10.47
CA GLN A 200 9.58 -23.89 -11.58
C GLN A 200 8.36 -23.59 -12.45
N TRP A 201 7.17 -23.42 -11.86
CA TRP A 201 5.94 -23.14 -12.61
C TRP A 201 6.01 -21.78 -13.32
N LEU A 202 6.65 -20.80 -12.71
CA LEU A 202 6.92 -19.48 -13.27
C LEU A 202 8.10 -19.49 -14.28
N GLY A 203 8.83 -20.61 -14.40
CA GLY A 203 9.94 -20.78 -15.32
C GLY A 203 11.15 -19.89 -15.01
N ILE A 204 11.46 -19.69 -13.73
CA ILE A 204 12.55 -18.85 -13.19
C ILE A 204 13.39 -19.59 -12.12
N SER A 205 13.43 -20.92 -12.12
CA SER A 205 14.13 -21.74 -11.10
C SER A 205 15.59 -21.39 -10.86
N GLU A 206 16.28 -20.75 -11.81
CA GLU A 206 17.66 -20.30 -11.63
C GLU A 206 17.81 -19.27 -10.50
N ILE A 207 16.70 -18.65 -10.06
CA ILE A 207 16.69 -17.62 -9.02
C ILE A 207 16.70 -18.17 -7.59
N ASP A 208 16.44 -19.47 -7.38
CA ASP A 208 16.26 -20.05 -6.03
C ASP A 208 17.45 -19.74 -5.09
N ASN A 209 18.68 -19.79 -5.61
CA ASN A 209 19.90 -19.52 -4.84
C ASN A 209 20.18 -18.02 -4.61
N ALA A 210 19.40 -17.13 -5.23
CA ALA A 210 19.51 -15.68 -5.07
C ALA A 210 18.44 -15.12 -4.12
N LEU A 211 17.54 -15.95 -3.58
CA LEU A 211 16.55 -15.54 -2.59
C LEU A 211 17.23 -15.44 -1.20
N PRO A 212 17.24 -14.27 -0.55
CA PRO A 212 17.88 -14.11 0.75
C PRO A 212 17.00 -14.70 1.87
N PRO A 213 17.55 -14.95 3.07
CA PRO A 213 16.77 -15.43 4.21
C PRO A 213 15.56 -14.54 4.51
N ILE A 214 14.45 -15.15 4.92
CA ILE A 214 13.25 -14.43 5.35
C ILE A 214 13.47 -13.93 6.77
N VAL A 215 13.10 -12.68 7.04
CA VAL A 215 13.22 -12.05 8.37
C VAL A 215 11.87 -11.47 8.82
N GLY A 216 11.59 -11.52 10.12
CA GLY A 216 10.38 -10.96 10.69
C GLY A 216 10.39 -9.43 10.74
N SER A 217 9.21 -8.80 10.80
CA SER A 217 9.07 -7.33 10.76
C SER A 217 9.84 -6.60 11.89
N ALA A 218 9.83 -7.18 13.10
CA ALA A 218 10.57 -6.66 14.26
C ALA A 218 11.90 -7.39 14.52
N GLU A 219 12.26 -8.38 13.71
CA GLU A 219 13.54 -9.09 13.85
C GLU A 219 14.70 -8.15 13.51
N ILE A 220 15.74 -8.09 14.35
CA ILE A 220 16.94 -7.31 14.06
C ILE A 220 17.70 -7.96 12.90
N CYS A 221 17.76 -7.27 11.77
CA CYS A 221 18.44 -7.70 10.55
C CYS A 221 19.65 -6.80 10.28
N GLY A 222 20.60 -6.88 11.22
CA GLY A 222 21.86 -6.14 11.20
C GLY A 222 21.83 -4.82 12.00
N GLU A 223 22.95 -4.13 11.93
CA GLU A 223 23.20 -2.90 12.68
C GLU A 223 23.82 -1.85 11.77
N ILE A 224 23.66 -0.57 12.11
CA ILE A 224 24.31 0.53 11.40
C ILE A 224 25.82 0.32 11.37
N THR A 225 26.39 0.23 10.17
CA THR A 225 27.84 0.08 9.99
C THR A 225 28.59 1.39 10.33
N ALA A 226 29.90 1.30 10.54
CA ALA A 226 30.74 2.49 10.75
C ALA A 226 30.72 3.44 9.55
N GLN A 227 30.66 2.90 8.33
CA GLN A 227 30.58 3.67 7.09
C GLN A 227 29.24 4.40 6.99
N THR A 228 28.13 3.70 7.29
CA THR A 228 26.79 4.28 7.32
C THR A 228 26.68 5.37 8.38
N ALA A 229 27.21 5.13 9.59
CA ALA A 229 27.24 6.10 10.68
C ALA A 229 27.91 7.42 10.25
N ALA A 230 29.06 7.33 9.57
CA ALA A 230 29.82 8.49 9.13
C ALA A 230 29.06 9.42 8.16
N ILE A 231 28.19 8.87 7.32
CA ILE A 231 27.45 9.65 6.30
C ILE A 231 26.03 10.02 6.72
N THR A 232 25.42 9.27 7.64
CA THR A 232 24.04 9.53 8.12
C THR A 232 23.99 10.34 9.41
N GLY A 233 25.04 10.29 10.24
CA GLY A 233 25.04 10.85 11.60
C GLY A 233 24.45 9.91 12.66
N LEU A 234 24.01 8.70 12.29
CA LEU A 234 23.60 7.66 13.23
C LEU A 234 24.79 7.07 13.98
N ALA A 235 24.54 6.42 15.12
CA ALA A 235 25.58 5.68 15.83
C ALA A 235 25.82 4.30 15.21
N ALA A 236 27.09 3.92 15.02
CA ALA A 236 27.44 2.56 14.64
C ALA A 236 26.97 1.57 15.71
N GLY A 237 26.47 0.41 15.29
CA GLY A 237 25.87 -0.59 16.19
C GLY A 237 24.41 -0.34 16.53
N THR A 238 23.77 0.72 16.00
CA THR A 238 22.32 0.91 16.18
C THR A 238 21.56 -0.22 15.46
N PRO A 239 20.67 -0.97 16.15
CA PRO A 239 19.90 -2.05 15.53
C PRO A 239 18.98 -1.56 14.40
N VAL A 240 18.90 -2.35 13.32
CA VAL A 240 17.94 -2.13 12.23
C VAL A 240 17.05 -3.36 12.09
N VAL A 241 15.73 -3.20 12.23
CA VAL A 241 14.78 -4.31 12.14
C VAL A 241 14.40 -4.64 10.69
N GLY A 242 13.75 -5.77 10.47
CA GLY A 242 13.25 -6.22 9.16
C GLY A 242 12.45 -5.14 8.44
N GLY A 243 11.51 -4.49 9.14
CA GLY A 243 10.69 -3.42 8.58
C GLY A 243 9.29 -3.88 8.21
N LEU A 244 8.61 -3.13 7.34
CA LEU A 244 7.20 -3.35 7.02
C LEU A 244 6.89 -3.05 5.55
N PHE A 245 6.03 -3.86 4.94
CA PHE A 245 5.25 -3.41 3.80
C PHE A 245 4.35 -2.21 4.21
N ASP A 246 4.25 -1.16 3.39
CA ASP A 246 3.51 0.07 3.69
C ASP A 246 2.01 -0.14 4.01
N VAL A 247 1.35 -1.09 3.34
CA VAL A 247 -0.04 -1.45 3.65
C VAL A 247 -0.15 -2.06 5.04
N VAL A 248 0.82 -2.90 5.44
CA VAL A 248 0.90 -3.49 6.78
C VAL A 248 1.21 -2.43 7.83
N SER A 249 2.13 -1.51 7.52
CA SER A 249 2.43 -0.35 8.37
C SER A 249 1.19 0.52 8.60
N THR A 250 0.41 0.77 7.55
CA THR A 250 -0.83 1.54 7.64
C THR A 250 -1.89 0.82 8.45
N ALA A 251 -2.08 -0.48 8.24
CA ALA A 251 -2.98 -1.31 9.04
C ALA A 251 -2.59 -1.32 10.53
N LEU A 252 -1.30 -1.49 10.81
CA LEU A 252 -0.74 -1.46 12.16
C LEU A 252 -1.05 -0.14 12.87
N CYS A 253 -0.76 0.99 12.21
CA CYS A 253 -1.04 2.33 12.74
C CYS A 253 -2.53 2.60 12.88
N ALA A 254 -3.35 2.12 11.94
CA ALA A 254 -4.80 2.18 12.05
C ALA A 254 -5.34 1.34 13.21
N GLY A 255 -4.53 0.50 13.85
CA GLY A 255 -4.89 -0.29 15.03
C GLY A 255 -5.85 -1.44 14.74
N ILE A 256 -5.91 -1.93 13.49
CA ILE A 256 -6.77 -3.07 13.17
C ILE A 256 -6.15 -4.35 13.74
N GLU A 257 -6.90 -5.07 14.57
CA GLU A 257 -6.41 -6.25 15.29
C GLU A 257 -7.41 -7.42 15.31
N ASP A 258 -8.59 -7.21 14.72
CA ASP A 258 -9.70 -8.14 14.76
C ASP A 258 -10.45 -8.25 13.42
N GLU A 259 -11.36 -9.23 13.33
CA GLU A 259 -12.24 -9.43 12.17
C GLU A 259 -13.51 -8.52 12.20
N TYR A 260 -13.63 -7.59 13.16
CA TYR A 260 -14.76 -6.66 13.30
C TYR A 260 -14.49 -5.30 12.65
N THR A 261 -13.22 -5.00 12.42
CA THR A 261 -12.74 -3.72 11.88
C THR A 261 -12.00 -3.94 10.57
N LEU A 262 -12.48 -3.27 9.52
CA LEU A 262 -11.74 -3.15 8.27
C LEU A 262 -11.00 -1.82 8.24
N ASN A 263 -9.92 -1.75 7.46
CA ASN A 263 -9.23 -0.52 7.10
C ASN A 263 -9.51 -0.19 5.64
N ALA A 264 -9.73 1.08 5.32
CA ALA A 264 -9.74 1.59 3.96
C ALA A 264 -8.72 2.72 3.82
N VAL A 265 -7.81 2.58 2.86
CA VAL A 265 -6.90 3.63 2.44
C VAL A 265 -7.46 4.25 1.17
N MET A 266 -7.76 5.55 1.23
CA MET A 266 -8.31 6.30 0.09
C MET A 266 -7.28 7.27 -0.48
N GLY A 267 -6.33 6.77 -1.27
CA GLY A 267 -5.33 7.58 -1.98
C GLY A 267 -5.57 7.62 -3.49
N THR A 268 -4.51 7.61 -4.28
CA THR A 268 -4.63 7.28 -5.72
C THR A 268 -5.23 5.89 -5.92
N TRP A 269 -4.90 4.95 -5.02
CA TRP A 269 -5.49 3.63 -4.93
C TRP A 269 -6.57 3.56 -3.84
N ALA A 270 -7.61 2.80 -4.12
CA ALA A 270 -8.55 2.29 -3.14
C ALA A 270 -7.99 0.97 -2.62
N VAL A 271 -7.68 0.88 -1.33
CA VAL A 271 -7.26 -0.38 -0.70
C VAL A 271 -8.13 -0.64 0.50
N THR A 272 -8.86 -1.75 0.51
CA THR A 272 -9.62 -2.22 1.68
C THR A 272 -8.92 -3.43 2.25
N SER A 273 -8.56 -3.39 3.53
CA SER A 273 -7.81 -4.45 4.22
C SER A 273 -8.50 -4.90 5.50
N GLY A 274 -8.31 -6.15 5.88
CA GLY A 274 -8.73 -6.72 7.16
C GLY A 274 -7.67 -7.70 7.69
N ILE A 275 -7.68 -7.96 9.00
CA ILE A 275 -6.76 -8.92 9.62
C ILE A 275 -7.50 -10.22 9.90
N ALA A 276 -7.00 -11.33 9.34
CA ALA A 276 -7.56 -12.65 9.49
C ALA A 276 -6.68 -13.54 10.38
N HIS A 277 -7.32 -14.41 11.18
CA HIS A 277 -6.65 -15.39 12.04
C HIS A 277 -6.54 -16.77 11.37
N GLY A 278 -5.94 -16.82 10.19
CA GLY A 278 -5.79 -18.03 9.41
C GLY A 278 -6.22 -17.88 7.96
N LEU A 279 -5.71 -18.78 7.13
CA LEU A 279 -6.17 -19.00 5.76
C LEU A 279 -7.53 -19.69 5.78
N ARG A 280 -8.36 -19.42 4.77
CA ARG A 280 -9.60 -20.16 4.54
C ARG A 280 -9.56 -20.76 3.14
N ASP A 281 -9.97 -22.01 3.06
CA ASP A 281 -10.22 -22.67 1.78
C ASP A 281 -11.56 -22.19 1.21
N HIS A 282 -11.68 -22.24 -0.12
CA HIS A 282 -12.93 -21.95 -0.84
C HIS A 282 -13.50 -20.55 -0.60
N GLU A 283 -12.63 -19.55 -0.58
CA GLU A 283 -13.04 -18.14 -0.60
C GLU A 283 -13.91 -17.81 -1.82
N ALA A 284 -14.89 -16.92 -1.64
CA ALA A 284 -15.76 -16.47 -2.73
C ALA A 284 -15.00 -15.72 -3.84
N HIS A 285 -13.85 -15.15 -3.49
CA HIS A 285 -12.99 -14.38 -4.37
C HIS A 285 -11.51 -14.74 -4.15
N PRO A 286 -10.65 -14.55 -5.17
CA PRO A 286 -9.22 -14.72 -5.03
C PRO A 286 -8.60 -13.51 -4.31
N TYR A 287 -8.90 -13.33 -3.02
CA TYR A 287 -8.36 -12.26 -2.20
C TYR A 287 -6.83 -12.30 -2.12
N VAL A 288 -6.20 -11.15 -1.95
CA VAL A 288 -4.75 -11.08 -1.71
C VAL A 288 -4.47 -11.25 -0.22
N TYR A 289 -3.74 -12.30 0.15
CA TYR A 289 -3.31 -12.58 1.52
C TYR A 289 -1.83 -12.33 1.72
N GLY A 290 -1.46 -11.34 2.51
CA GLY A 290 -0.09 -11.15 3.01
C GLY A 290 0.07 -11.68 4.44
N ARG A 291 1.31 -11.97 4.84
CA ARG A 291 1.64 -12.18 6.26
C ARG A 291 1.50 -10.87 7.02
N TYR A 292 0.91 -10.93 8.21
CA TYR A 292 0.84 -9.80 9.12
C TYR A 292 1.92 -9.88 10.19
N VAL A 293 2.12 -8.78 10.92
CA VAL A 293 3.22 -8.62 11.90
C VAL A 293 3.15 -9.59 13.09
N ASN A 294 1.98 -10.17 13.37
CA ASN A 294 1.77 -11.12 14.45
C ASN A 294 1.65 -12.53 13.88
N ASP A 295 2.26 -13.48 14.57
CA ASP A 295 2.24 -14.90 14.20
C ASP A 295 0.82 -15.42 13.99
N GLY A 296 0.62 -16.16 12.89
CA GLY A 296 -0.66 -16.75 12.52
C GLY A 296 -1.73 -15.76 12.05
N GLN A 297 -1.40 -14.46 11.94
CA GLN A 297 -2.27 -13.45 11.36
C GLN A 297 -1.89 -13.14 9.91
N TYR A 298 -2.91 -12.77 9.14
CA TYR A 298 -2.78 -12.44 7.73
C TYR A 298 -3.47 -11.12 7.46
N ILE A 299 -2.84 -10.26 6.65
CA ILE A 299 -3.52 -9.12 6.07
C ILE A 299 -4.20 -9.58 4.78
N VAL A 300 -5.50 -9.39 4.70
CA VAL A 300 -6.29 -9.68 3.50
C VAL A 300 -6.67 -8.35 2.89
N HIS A 301 -6.49 -8.16 1.58
CA HIS A 301 -6.91 -6.92 0.95
C HIS A 301 -7.43 -7.07 -0.48
N GLU A 302 -8.32 -6.15 -0.83
CA GLU A 302 -8.82 -5.88 -2.18
C GLU A 302 -8.43 -4.46 -2.57
N ALA A 303 -8.03 -4.26 -3.82
CA ALA A 303 -7.59 -2.95 -4.28
C ALA A 303 -7.88 -2.66 -5.75
N SER A 304 -8.01 -1.38 -6.08
CA SER A 304 -8.00 -0.88 -7.46
C SER A 304 -7.47 0.57 -7.52
N PRO A 305 -7.02 1.04 -8.70
CA PRO A 305 -6.56 2.42 -8.89
C PRO A 305 -7.74 3.41 -9.05
N THR A 306 -8.86 3.21 -8.35
CA THR A 306 -10.10 3.99 -8.52
C THR A 306 -10.49 4.70 -7.23
N SER A 307 -9.74 5.76 -6.90
CA SER A 307 -9.97 6.51 -5.66
C SER A 307 -9.81 8.02 -5.81
N SER A 308 -9.32 8.71 -4.77
CA SER A 308 -9.34 10.17 -4.64
C SER A 308 -8.51 10.90 -5.70
N GLY A 309 -7.58 10.21 -6.36
CA GLY A 309 -6.88 10.74 -7.54
C GLY A 309 -7.81 11.21 -8.67
N ASN A 310 -9.04 10.69 -8.76
CA ASN A 310 -10.04 11.18 -9.71
C ASN A 310 -10.48 12.64 -9.41
N LEU A 311 -10.62 12.98 -8.13
CA LEU A 311 -10.94 14.34 -7.70
C LEU A 311 -9.75 15.28 -7.96
N GLU A 312 -8.54 14.84 -7.61
CA GLU A 312 -7.31 15.62 -7.82
C GLU A 312 -7.10 15.95 -9.30
N TRP A 313 -7.27 14.97 -10.19
CA TRP A 313 -7.21 15.20 -11.63
C TRP A 313 -8.24 16.22 -12.10
N PHE A 314 -9.48 16.10 -11.60
CA PHE A 314 -10.59 16.95 -12.03
C PHE A 314 -10.45 18.39 -11.55
N THR A 315 -10.04 18.62 -10.31
CA THR A 315 -9.82 19.97 -9.76
C THR A 315 -8.65 20.67 -10.46
N ALA A 316 -7.61 19.93 -10.84
CA ALA A 316 -6.51 20.46 -11.65
C ALA A 316 -6.97 21.01 -13.01
N GLN A 317 -8.06 20.47 -13.60
CA GLN A 317 -8.60 20.98 -14.86
C GLN A 317 -9.45 22.26 -14.69
N TRP A 318 -9.92 22.54 -13.48
CA TRP A 318 -10.96 23.56 -13.20
C TRP A 318 -10.48 24.73 -12.34
N GLY A 319 -9.16 24.88 -12.22
CA GLY A 319 -8.53 25.76 -11.25
C GLY A 319 -8.54 25.10 -9.87
N GLU A 320 -7.35 24.96 -9.29
CA GLU A 320 -7.13 24.30 -8.00
C GLU A 320 -8.14 24.79 -6.96
N LEU A 321 -9.06 23.90 -6.58
CA LEU A 321 -10.00 24.13 -5.49
C LEU A 321 -9.42 23.56 -4.21
N SER A 322 -9.55 24.31 -3.13
CA SER A 322 -9.27 23.77 -1.80
C SER A 322 -10.32 22.73 -1.41
N PHE A 323 -9.91 21.76 -0.58
CA PHE A 323 -10.83 20.78 0.00
C PHE A 323 -12.00 21.44 0.74
N ALA A 324 -11.77 22.59 1.39
CA ALA A 324 -12.81 23.34 2.08
C ALA A 324 -13.89 23.86 1.12
N GLU A 325 -13.51 24.43 -0.01
CA GLU A 325 -14.44 24.90 -1.04
C GLU A 325 -15.25 23.75 -1.65
N ILE A 326 -14.59 22.62 -1.92
CA ILE A 326 -15.26 21.42 -2.43
C ILE A 326 -16.27 20.92 -1.41
N ASN A 327 -15.88 20.79 -0.14
CA ASN A 327 -16.76 20.35 0.94
C ASN A 327 -17.97 21.27 1.10
N GLN A 328 -17.77 22.58 1.05
CA GLN A 328 -18.85 23.56 1.13
C GLN A 328 -19.82 23.44 -0.05
N ALA A 329 -19.29 23.28 -1.28
CA ALA A 329 -20.11 23.10 -2.46
C ALA A 329 -20.95 21.82 -2.37
N VAL A 330 -20.35 20.69 -2.01
CA VAL A 330 -21.06 19.41 -1.87
C VAL A 330 -22.08 19.45 -0.73
N ALA A 331 -21.74 20.05 0.42
CA ALA A 331 -22.63 20.17 1.56
C ALA A 331 -23.85 21.08 1.30
N SER A 332 -23.78 21.96 0.29
CA SER A 332 -24.91 22.82 -0.09
C SER A 332 -26.03 22.07 -0.83
N LEU A 333 -25.78 20.82 -1.25
CA LEU A 333 -26.73 19.99 -1.98
C LEU A 333 -27.36 18.93 -1.07
N PRO A 334 -28.60 18.49 -1.36
CA PRO A 334 -29.18 17.33 -0.68
C PRO A 334 -28.34 16.07 -0.90
N LYS A 335 -28.19 15.26 0.15
CA LYS A 335 -27.56 13.92 0.06
C LYS A 335 -28.33 13.05 -0.92
N ALA A 336 -27.62 12.38 -1.83
CA ALA A 336 -28.21 11.51 -2.88
C ALA A 336 -29.31 12.19 -3.73
N GLY A 337 -29.35 13.53 -3.80
CA GLY A 337 -30.47 14.26 -4.42
C GLY A 337 -30.40 14.42 -5.94
N SER A 338 -29.21 14.22 -6.53
CA SER A 338 -28.96 14.34 -7.97
C SER A 338 -29.02 12.98 -8.65
N GLU A 339 -29.55 12.89 -9.87
CA GLU A 339 -29.49 11.67 -10.72
C GLU A 339 -28.21 11.61 -11.58
N LEU A 340 -27.19 12.41 -11.22
CA LEU A 340 -25.92 12.47 -11.92
C LEU A 340 -24.97 11.40 -11.35
N PHE A 341 -24.38 10.60 -12.24
CA PHE A 341 -23.38 9.60 -11.90
C PHE A 341 -22.01 10.00 -12.41
N PHE A 342 -20.98 9.64 -11.65
CA PHE A 342 -19.59 9.69 -12.09
C PHE A 342 -18.98 8.28 -12.01
N LEU A 343 -18.28 7.88 -13.05
CA LEU A 343 -17.53 6.62 -13.13
C LEU A 343 -16.05 6.94 -12.89
N PRO A 344 -15.45 6.50 -11.77
CA PRO A 344 -14.11 6.95 -11.36
C PRO A 344 -12.97 6.11 -11.99
N PHE A 345 -13.04 5.86 -13.29
CA PHE A 345 -12.15 4.92 -14.00
C PHE A 345 -11.06 5.62 -14.83
N LEU A 346 -10.44 6.69 -14.30
CA LEU A 346 -9.37 7.43 -15.00
C LEU A 346 -8.05 6.64 -15.08
N TYR A 347 -7.70 5.93 -14.01
CA TYR A 347 -6.39 5.25 -13.87
C TYR A 347 -6.49 3.71 -13.97
N GLY A 348 -7.70 3.21 -14.20
CA GLY A 348 -8.05 1.79 -14.25
C GLY A 348 -9.46 1.58 -13.71
N SER A 349 -9.92 0.34 -13.65
CA SER A 349 -11.30 0.02 -13.29
C SER A 349 -11.39 -1.28 -12.51
N ASN A 350 -12.30 -1.31 -11.53
CA ASN A 350 -12.72 -2.54 -10.84
C ASN A 350 -13.99 -3.16 -11.47
N ALA A 351 -14.49 -2.60 -12.56
CA ALA A 351 -15.64 -3.05 -13.33
C ALA A 351 -15.25 -3.60 -14.72
N GLY A 352 -13.96 -3.88 -14.96
CA GLY A 352 -13.44 -4.43 -16.22
C GLY A 352 -12.48 -3.47 -16.93
N LEU A 353 -11.53 -4.05 -17.69
CA LEU A 353 -10.37 -3.34 -18.26
C LEU A 353 -10.73 -2.22 -19.26
N GLU A 354 -11.88 -2.35 -19.95
CA GLU A 354 -12.32 -1.41 -20.99
C GLU A 354 -13.12 -0.22 -20.45
N MET A 355 -13.50 -0.27 -19.18
CA MET A 355 -14.33 0.77 -18.58
C MET A 355 -13.52 2.06 -18.44
N THR A 356 -14.11 3.17 -18.86
CA THR A 356 -13.50 4.50 -18.81
C THR A 356 -14.26 5.45 -17.90
N SER A 357 -13.61 6.53 -17.49
CA SER A 357 -14.24 7.55 -16.67
C SER A 357 -15.27 8.36 -17.46
N GLY A 358 -16.34 8.79 -16.79
CA GLY A 358 -17.34 9.65 -17.42
C GLY A 358 -18.43 10.10 -16.46
N PHE A 359 -19.13 11.16 -16.86
CA PHE A 359 -20.38 11.58 -16.23
C PHE A 359 -21.57 11.03 -17.03
N TYR A 360 -22.59 10.56 -16.33
CA TYR A 360 -23.82 10.08 -16.94
C TYR A 360 -25.04 10.72 -16.28
N GLY A 361 -26.03 11.13 -17.09
CA GLY A 361 -27.26 11.77 -16.61
C GLY A 361 -27.20 13.30 -16.49
N MET A 362 -26.19 13.94 -17.08
CA MET A 362 -26.03 15.40 -17.00
C MET A 362 -27.16 16.15 -17.74
N GLN A 363 -27.71 17.16 -17.07
CA GLN A 363 -28.75 18.07 -17.54
C GLN A 363 -28.38 19.52 -17.20
N ALA A 364 -28.99 20.50 -17.86
CA ALA A 364 -28.67 21.93 -17.71
C ALA A 364 -28.94 22.52 -16.30
N ILE A 365 -29.68 21.81 -15.45
CA ILE A 365 -29.91 22.18 -14.05
C ILE A 365 -28.68 21.92 -13.14
N HIS A 366 -27.75 21.08 -13.58
CA HIS A 366 -26.61 20.69 -12.75
C HIS A 366 -25.56 21.81 -12.73
N THR A 367 -25.04 22.06 -11.55
CA THR A 367 -23.99 23.05 -11.28
C THR A 367 -22.66 22.38 -10.99
N ARG A 368 -21.60 23.18 -10.82
CA ARG A 368 -20.28 22.69 -10.36
C ARG A 368 -20.37 21.83 -9.10
N ALA A 369 -21.24 22.22 -8.16
CA ALA A 369 -21.47 21.46 -6.92
C ALA A 369 -22.01 20.06 -7.19
N HIS A 370 -22.90 19.90 -8.18
CA HIS A 370 -23.46 18.59 -8.53
C HIS A 370 -22.39 17.66 -9.13
N LEU A 371 -21.49 18.21 -9.95
CA LEU A 371 -20.38 17.46 -10.54
C LEU A 371 -19.38 17.00 -9.47
N LEU A 372 -19.08 17.86 -8.49
CA LEU A 372 -18.24 17.50 -7.33
C LEU A 372 -18.91 16.44 -6.44
N GLN A 373 -20.22 16.57 -6.18
CA GLN A 373 -20.98 15.58 -5.42
C GLN A 373 -20.97 14.22 -6.15
N ALA A 374 -21.20 14.21 -7.46
CA ALA A 374 -21.16 13.00 -8.27
C ALA A 374 -19.79 12.33 -8.23
N ILE A 375 -18.68 13.08 -8.23
CA ILE A 375 -17.33 12.52 -8.05
C ILE A 375 -17.17 11.86 -6.68
N TYR A 376 -17.60 12.53 -5.60
CA TYR A 376 -17.54 11.96 -4.24
C TYR A 376 -18.32 10.64 -4.17
N GLU A 377 -19.54 10.64 -4.70
CA GLU A 377 -20.43 9.49 -4.75
C GLU A 377 -19.84 8.37 -5.61
N GLY A 378 -19.36 8.68 -6.82
CA GLY A 378 -18.78 7.71 -7.74
C GLY A 378 -17.56 6.99 -7.15
N VAL A 379 -16.67 7.74 -6.49
CA VAL A 379 -15.53 7.15 -5.78
C VAL A 379 -16.00 6.24 -4.64
N VAL A 380 -16.96 6.66 -3.82
CA VAL A 380 -17.53 5.83 -2.74
C VAL A 380 -18.21 4.58 -3.32
N PHE A 381 -19.00 4.70 -4.38
CA PHE A 381 -19.65 3.57 -5.04
C PHE A 381 -18.64 2.58 -5.63
N SER A 382 -17.53 3.06 -6.18
CA SER A 382 -16.44 2.17 -6.62
C SER A 382 -15.76 1.47 -5.44
N HIS A 383 -15.57 2.14 -4.29
CA HIS A 383 -15.03 1.51 -3.07
C HIS A 383 -15.97 0.43 -2.52
N MET A 384 -17.28 0.59 -2.68
CA MET A 384 -18.25 -0.42 -2.24
C MET A 384 -18.04 -1.77 -2.91
N THR A 385 -17.45 -1.83 -4.11
CA THR A 385 -17.06 -3.12 -4.72
C THR A 385 -16.09 -3.88 -3.83
N HIS A 386 -14.99 -3.25 -3.42
CA HIS A 386 -13.98 -3.88 -2.55
C HIS A 386 -14.52 -4.12 -1.16
N LEU A 387 -15.24 -3.15 -0.60
CA LEU A 387 -15.79 -3.26 0.73
C LEU A 387 -16.82 -4.38 0.84
N ASN A 388 -17.69 -4.56 -0.16
CA ASN A 388 -18.68 -5.64 -0.15
C ASN A 388 -18.00 -7.02 -0.22
N ARG A 389 -17.00 -7.19 -1.10
CA ARG A 389 -16.19 -8.43 -1.15
C ARG A 389 -15.51 -8.69 0.19
N MET A 390 -14.83 -7.68 0.73
CA MET A 390 -14.20 -7.80 2.04
C MET A 390 -15.22 -8.12 3.15
N ARG A 391 -16.47 -7.66 3.08
CA ARG A 391 -17.53 -8.03 4.03
C ARG A 391 -18.05 -9.46 3.85
N GLU A 392 -17.92 -10.07 2.67
CA GLU A 392 -18.18 -11.51 2.50
C GLU A 392 -17.14 -12.34 3.27
N ARG A 393 -15.88 -11.88 3.28
CA ARG A 393 -14.81 -12.50 4.07
C ARG A 393 -14.90 -12.19 5.57
N PHE A 394 -15.11 -10.92 5.90
CA PHE A 394 -15.17 -10.37 7.25
C PHE A 394 -16.63 -10.10 7.62
N THR A 395 -17.43 -11.16 7.73
CA THR A 395 -18.89 -11.09 7.91
C THR A 395 -19.34 -10.38 9.19
N LYS A 396 -18.44 -10.26 10.17
CA LYS A 396 -18.68 -9.56 11.43
C LYS A 396 -18.26 -8.09 11.41
N ALA A 397 -17.69 -7.61 10.30
CA ALA A 397 -17.21 -6.25 10.19
C ALA A 397 -18.36 -5.24 10.31
N HIS A 398 -18.26 -4.36 11.29
CA HIS A 398 -19.20 -3.26 11.54
C HIS A 398 -18.53 -1.89 11.62
N THR A 399 -17.19 -1.86 11.66
CA THR A 399 -16.38 -0.65 11.70
C THR A 399 -15.45 -0.60 10.50
N LEU A 400 -15.33 0.58 9.90
CA LEU A 400 -14.34 0.88 8.87
C LEU A 400 -13.46 2.04 9.32
N ARG A 401 -12.18 1.77 9.55
CA ARG A 401 -11.17 2.79 9.79
C ARG A 401 -10.68 3.33 8.46
N VAL A 402 -10.67 4.64 8.29
CA VAL A 402 -10.31 5.27 7.01
C VAL A 402 -9.10 6.17 7.21
N THR A 403 -8.12 6.02 6.33
CA THR A 403 -6.90 6.83 6.27
C THR A 403 -6.67 7.37 4.85
N GLY A 404 -5.81 8.38 4.72
CA GLY A 404 -5.52 9.07 3.45
C GLY A 404 -6.22 10.42 3.33
N GLY A 405 -5.94 11.15 2.25
CA GLY A 405 -6.40 12.54 2.04
C GLY A 405 -7.91 12.78 2.27
N PRO A 406 -8.82 11.93 1.76
CA PRO A 406 -10.26 12.04 1.98
C PRO A 406 -10.69 11.97 3.45
N ALA A 407 -9.90 11.37 4.35
CA ALA A 407 -10.21 11.30 5.78
C ALA A 407 -10.33 12.69 6.44
N HIS A 408 -9.75 13.73 5.83
CA HIS A 408 -9.90 15.12 6.26
C HIS A 408 -11.25 15.75 5.89
N SER A 409 -12.07 15.12 5.05
CA SER A 409 -13.40 15.59 4.66
C SER A 409 -14.50 14.86 5.42
N ASP A 410 -15.12 15.52 6.40
CA ASP A 410 -16.29 14.98 7.10
C ASP A 410 -17.46 14.72 6.15
N ILE A 411 -17.64 15.56 5.14
CA ILE A 411 -18.73 15.41 4.17
C ILE A 411 -18.53 14.13 3.35
N TRP A 412 -17.31 13.86 2.90
CA TRP A 412 -17.02 12.68 2.12
C TRP A 412 -17.06 11.40 2.97
N MET A 413 -16.51 11.46 4.18
CA MET A 413 -16.50 10.31 5.09
C MET A 413 -17.90 10.01 5.65
N GLN A 414 -18.75 11.02 5.86
CA GLN A 414 -20.15 10.81 6.20
C GLN A 414 -20.91 10.16 5.03
N MET A 415 -20.61 10.54 3.78
CA MET A 415 -21.17 9.87 2.60
C MET A 415 -20.75 8.40 2.54
N LEU A 416 -19.49 8.09 2.84
CA LEU A 416 -19.03 6.70 2.95
C LEU A 416 -19.75 5.94 4.08
N ALA A 417 -19.96 6.56 5.24
CA ALA A 417 -20.77 5.98 6.33
C ALA A 417 -22.19 5.67 5.86
N ASP A 418 -22.85 6.66 5.25
CA ASP A 418 -24.24 6.58 4.80
C ASP A 418 -24.41 5.51 3.69
N VAL A 419 -23.46 5.41 2.76
CA VAL A 419 -23.50 4.40 1.68
C VAL A 419 -23.19 3.01 2.23
N SER A 420 -22.11 2.84 3.01
CA SER A 420 -21.65 1.53 3.48
C SER A 420 -22.52 0.93 4.59
N GLY A 421 -23.17 1.79 5.37
CA GLY A 421 -23.85 1.42 6.60
C GLY A 421 -22.91 1.06 7.75
N LEU A 422 -21.61 1.33 7.63
CA LEU A 422 -20.62 1.05 8.66
C LEU A 422 -20.36 2.28 9.53
N ARG A 423 -19.94 2.03 10.78
CA ARG A 423 -19.31 3.06 11.61
C ARG A 423 -17.98 3.44 10.99
N ILE A 424 -17.79 4.71 10.64
CA ILE A 424 -16.52 5.20 10.11
C ILE A 424 -15.68 5.76 11.25
N GLU A 425 -14.45 5.29 11.37
CA GLU A 425 -13.45 5.77 12.32
C GLU A 425 -12.30 6.41 11.56
N LEU A 426 -11.85 7.59 12.01
CA LEU A 426 -10.81 8.38 11.37
C LEU A 426 -9.67 8.60 12.39
N PRO A 427 -8.73 7.65 12.51
CA PRO A 427 -7.55 7.81 13.34
C PRO A 427 -6.77 9.05 12.88
N GLN A 428 -6.47 9.96 13.81
CA GLN A 428 -5.68 11.16 13.53
C GLN A 428 -4.19 10.84 13.64
N ILE A 429 -3.70 10.10 12.63
CA ILE A 429 -2.31 9.67 12.54
C ILE A 429 -1.74 10.21 11.23
N GLU A 430 -0.73 11.06 11.36
CA GLU A 430 0.07 11.51 10.24
C GLU A 430 1.25 10.55 10.05
N GLU A 431 1.73 10.41 8.81
CA GLU A 431 2.94 9.67 8.48
C GLU A 431 2.97 8.19 8.95
N THR A 432 1.88 7.45 8.72
CA THR A 432 1.73 6.02 9.09
C THR A 432 2.91 5.15 8.67
N GLY A 433 3.52 5.40 7.51
CA GLY A 433 4.71 4.69 7.05
C GLY A 433 5.91 4.84 8.00
N CYS A 434 6.24 6.08 8.40
CA CYS A 434 7.35 6.35 9.33
C CYS A 434 7.00 5.84 10.73
N PHE A 435 5.78 6.10 11.19
CA PHE A 435 5.37 5.72 12.53
C PHE A 435 5.34 4.20 12.73
N GLY A 436 4.76 3.44 11.79
CA GLY A 436 4.75 1.98 11.87
C GLY A 436 6.14 1.38 11.79
N ALA A 437 7.03 1.94 10.97
CA ALA A 437 8.43 1.53 10.91
C ALA A 437 9.16 1.76 12.25
N ALA A 438 8.96 2.92 12.89
CA ALA A 438 9.49 3.17 14.23
C ALA A 438 8.86 2.25 15.29
N LEU A 439 7.58 1.91 15.15
CA LEU A 439 6.89 0.97 16.04
C LEU A 439 7.51 -0.44 15.94
N ALA A 440 7.81 -0.92 14.73
CA ALA A 440 8.53 -2.18 14.53
C ALA A 440 9.93 -2.15 15.18
N ALA A 441 10.64 -1.03 15.07
CA ALA A 441 11.93 -0.86 15.74
C ALA A 441 11.81 -0.87 17.28
N ARG A 442 10.73 -0.29 17.83
CA ARG A 442 10.44 -0.32 19.28
C ARG A 442 10.14 -1.72 19.78
N VAL A 443 9.39 -2.53 19.02
CA VAL A 443 9.19 -3.95 19.33
C VAL A 443 10.52 -4.70 19.25
N GLY A 444 11.27 -4.56 18.16
CA GLY A 444 12.53 -5.30 17.95
C GLY A 444 13.64 -4.95 18.94
N THR A 445 13.58 -3.77 19.55
CA THR A 445 14.54 -3.33 20.58
C THR A 445 14.01 -3.50 22.01
N GLY A 446 12.86 -4.13 22.19
CA GLY A 446 12.33 -4.55 23.50
C GLY A 446 11.59 -3.48 24.29
N VAL A 447 11.16 -2.37 23.67
CA VAL A 447 10.22 -1.42 24.30
C VAL A 447 8.86 -2.07 24.53
N TYR A 448 8.45 -2.94 23.60
CA TYR A 448 7.26 -3.78 23.69
C TYR A 448 7.64 -5.23 23.43
N SER A 449 6.89 -6.15 24.03
CA SER A 449 7.11 -7.59 23.85
C SER A 449 6.66 -8.10 22.49
N ASN A 450 5.65 -7.46 21.89
CA ASN A 450 5.04 -7.82 20.61
C ASN A 450 4.30 -6.61 20.01
N PHE A 451 3.80 -6.74 18.78
CA PHE A 451 3.09 -5.67 18.10
C PHE A 451 1.72 -5.35 18.71
N SER A 452 1.00 -6.32 19.27
CA SER A 452 -0.27 -6.07 19.95
C SER A 452 -0.12 -5.12 21.14
N ASP A 453 0.90 -5.34 21.98
CA ASP A 453 1.23 -4.44 23.10
C ASP A 453 1.57 -3.02 22.60
N ALA A 454 2.31 -2.96 21.50
CA ALA A 454 2.68 -1.71 20.86
C ALA A 454 1.45 -0.96 20.31
N GLN A 455 0.52 -1.67 19.66
CA GLN A 455 -0.74 -1.11 19.13
C GLN A 455 -1.68 -0.61 20.25
N HIS A 456 -1.84 -1.38 21.33
CA HIS A 456 -2.68 -0.94 22.47
C HIS A 456 -2.17 0.32 23.14
N SER A 457 -0.87 0.61 23.02
CA SER A 457 -0.28 1.83 23.57
C SER A 457 -0.51 3.08 22.70
N LEU A 458 -1.05 2.91 21.49
CA LEU A 458 -1.34 4.01 20.58
C LEU A 458 -2.50 4.86 21.12
N GLN A 459 -2.21 6.10 21.50
CA GLN A 459 -3.20 7.04 22.04
C GLN A 459 -3.59 8.11 21.02
N HIS A 460 -3.95 7.70 19.81
CA HIS A 460 -4.38 8.66 18.79
C HIS A 460 -5.86 9.00 18.94
N PRO A 461 -6.24 10.28 18.81
CA PRO A 461 -7.64 10.66 18.70
C PRO A 461 -8.29 9.95 17.51
N VAL A 462 -9.44 9.33 17.75
CA VAL A 462 -10.26 8.72 16.69
C VAL A 462 -11.56 9.50 16.58
N ARG A 463 -11.77 10.15 15.44
CA ARG A 463 -13.06 10.77 15.14
C ARG A 463 -14.00 9.73 14.56
N THR A 464 -15.25 9.71 15.01
CA THR A 464 -16.25 8.72 14.57
C THR A 464 -17.42 9.38 13.87
N LEU A 465 -17.83 8.80 12.73
CA LEU A 465 -19.05 9.15 12.00
C LEU A 465 -19.96 7.93 11.96
N LEU A 466 -21.24 8.13 12.28
CA LEU A 466 -22.25 7.07 12.25
C LEU A 466 -23.15 7.25 11.02
N PRO A 467 -23.62 6.15 10.41
CA PRO A 467 -24.51 6.23 9.25
C PRO A 467 -25.82 6.93 9.60
N ASP A 468 -26.25 7.84 8.74
CA ASP A 468 -27.57 8.47 8.79
C ASP A 468 -28.59 7.58 8.08
N ALA A 469 -29.55 7.02 8.84
CA ALA A 469 -30.52 6.05 8.32
C ALA A 469 -31.39 6.59 7.17
N ALA A 470 -31.71 7.89 7.17
CA ALA A 470 -32.51 8.51 6.11
C ALA A 470 -31.68 8.67 4.83
N ALA A 471 -30.42 9.10 4.97
CA ALA A 471 -29.49 9.20 3.86
C ALA A 471 -29.13 7.83 3.28
N GLN A 472 -28.91 6.83 4.14
CA GLN A 472 -28.57 5.47 3.76
C GLN A 472 -29.61 4.87 2.82
N SER A 473 -30.90 5.00 3.14
CA SER A 473 -31.98 4.50 2.28
C SER A 473 -31.96 5.11 0.87
N SER A 474 -31.62 6.39 0.77
CA SER A 474 -31.52 7.13 -0.50
C SER A 474 -30.27 6.73 -1.28
N TYR A 475 -29.11 6.67 -0.62
CA TYR A 475 -27.86 6.21 -1.24
C TYR A 475 -27.92 4.75 -1.67
N GLN A 476 -28.58 3.86 -0.94
CA GLN A 476 -28.77 2.47 -1.35
C GLN A 476 -29.61 2.33 -2.62
N ARG A 477 -30.54 3.26 -2.87
CA ARG A 477 -31.27 3.31 -4.16
C ARG A 477 -30.34 3.78 -5.27
N LYS A 478 -29.61 4.88 -5.04
CA LYS A 478 -28.69 5.45 -6.02
C LYS A 478 -27.52 4.50 -6.36
N TYR A 479 -26.99 3.80 -5.38
CA TYR A 479 -25.94 2.80 -5.58
C TYR A 479 -26.42 1.62 -6.44
N ARG A 480 -27.66 1.16 -6.27
CA ARG A 480 -28.25 0.14 -7.17
C ARG A 480 -28.33 0.62 -8.61
N GLN A 481 -28.79 1.86 -8.84
CA GLN A 481 -28.81 2.46 -10.18
C GLN A 481 -27.39 2.60 -10.76
N TYR A 482 -26.39 2.92 -9.93
CA TYR A 482 -24.99 2.93 -10.34
C TYR A 482 -24.54 1.53 -10.81
N LEU A 483 -24.86 0.46 -10.09
CA LEU A 483 -24.54 -0.90 -10.50
C LEU A 483 -25.24 -1.32 -11.79
N ASP A 484 -26.51 -0.92 -11.98
CA ASP A 484 -27.25 -1.15 -13.23
C ASP A 484 -26.57 -0.43 -14.41
N LEU A 485 -26.11 0.81 -14.20
CA LEU A 485 -25.36 1.57 -15.20
C LEU A 485 -24.03 0.89 -15.55
N ILE A 486 -23.27 0.44 -14.55
CA ILE A 486 -22.03 -0.31 -14.78
C ILE A 486 -22.30 -1.56 -15.63
N THR A 487 -23.34 -2.33 -15.29
CA THR A 487 -23.74 -3.55 -16.01
C THR A 487 -24.11 -3.24 -17.47
N ALA A 488 -24.86 -2.16 -17.71
CA ALA A 488 -25.22 -1.74 -19.05
C ALA A 488 -24.00 -1.37 -19.91
N LEU A 489 -23.02 -0.69 -19.32
CA LEU A 489 -21.79 -0.29 -20.00
C LEU A 489 -20.86 -1.48 -20.28
N GLN A 490 -20.77 -2.45 -19.35
CA GLN A 490 -20.08 -3.71 -19.60
C GLN A 490 -20.68 -4.45 -20.80
N GLY A 491 -22.02 -4.53 -20.88
CA GLY A 491 -22.71 -5.12 -22.01
C GLY A 491 -22.50 -4.34 -23.32
N TYR A 492 -22.37 -3.02 -23.26
CA TYR A 492 -22.00 -2.19 -24.41
C TYR A 492 -20.59 -2.52 -24.92
N HIS A 493 -19.59 -2.58 -24.04
CA HIS A 493 -18.22 -2.92 -24.43
C HIS A 493 -18.09 -4.34 -24.97
N ALA A 494 -18.82 -5.31 -24.41
CA ALA A 494 -18.85 -6.67 -24.94
C ALA A 494 -19.36 -6.72 -26.39
N ARG A 495 -20.45 -6.01 -26.69
CA ARG A 495 -21.00 -5.94 -28.07
C ARG A 495 -20.07 -5.28 -29.07
N ILE A 496 -19.33 -4.25 -28.67
CA ILE A 496 -18.39 -3.59 -29.58
C ILE A 496 -17.28 -4.54 -30.02
N LYS A 497 -16.77 -5.38 -29.12
CA LYS A 497 -15.73 -6.37 -29.44
C LYS A 497 -16.19 -7.44 -30.42
N GLU A 498 -17.50 -7.69 -30.55
CA GLU A 498 -18.03 -8.61 -31.57
C GLU A 498 -18.01 -8.00 -32.98
N HIS A 499 -17.79 -6.69 -33.09
CA HIS A 499 -17.73 -5.96 -34.36
C HIS A 499 -16.29 -5.63 -34.82
N GLU A 500 -15.29 -5.95 -33.99
CA GLU A 500 -13.85 -5.84 -34.29
C GLU A 500 -13.29 -7.22 -34.67
#